data_AF-A0A7X0G5K8-F1
#
_entry.id   AF-A0A7X0G5K8-F1
#
_cell.length_a   1.000
_cell.length_b   1.000
_cell.length_c   1.000
_cell.angle_alpha   90.00
_cell.angle_beta   90.00
_cell.angle_gamma   90.00
#
_symmetry.space_group_name_H-M   'P 1'
#
loop_
_entity.id
_entity.type
_entity.pdbx_description
1 polymer ?
#
loop_
_entity_poly.entity_id
_entity_poly.type
_entity_poly.pdbx_seq_one_letter_code
_entity_poly.pdbx_strand_id
1 'polypeptide(L)'
;MITFPRYATTYSLFVPDEESAREGARVLTGRGHAIVRVAPDTTTDSGWRIDGLDEGPYPDGDDRWWAAAEHRAVAALAEELGGRLSTSMALPETARRFFPEGEGVRDPGTVRELRLGVLSREPARTPAPAVVHGLGRREPSGGPTGGPIVLDGLDDVDWASLTGAYGPADEVPDILRGLAANDEEWEGAVEEYFSTVVHQDTCYDCTPETIRFLVQLVRSPRLFPAYRLELLIHMAYVATIDPVPATGEADSDEAAACRAVVDHLPDLLALWPEASAAVRAWLIVLAAVRPGAQPRPEFEEFRRRLDGPSPALDLALALTSGDGGAVRDLTLAAASWDEEVSAMLEEPFTRRTRELKILFHLALTELAPSD
;
A
#
# COMPACT_ATOMS: atom_id res chain seq x y z
N MET A 1 19.56 3.62 -23.42
CA MET A 1 18.14 3.65 -23.05
C MET A 1 17.67 2.23 -22.99
N ILE A 2 17.43 1.70 -21.79
CA ILE A 2 16.76 0.41 -21.63
C ILE A 2 15.29 0.69 -21.90
N THR A 3 14.80 0.36 -23.09
CA THR A 3 13.36 0.38 -23.40
C THR A 3 12.73 -0.82 -22.69
N PHE A 4 12.04 -0.55 -21.60
CA PHE A 4 11.17 -1.56 -20.99
C PHE A 4 10.08 -1.93 -21.99
N PRO A 5 9.77 -3.22 -22.16
CA PRO A 5 8.71 -3.62 -23.07
C PRO A 5 7.36 -3.12 -22.53
N ARG A 6 6.60 -2.44 -23.38
CA ARG A 6 5.23 -2.04 -23.07
C ARG A 6 4.34 -3.27 -23.02
N TYR A 7 3.72 -3.52 -21.88
CA TYR A 7 2.71 -4.56 -21.71
C TYR A 7 1.37 -4.10 -22.28
N ALA A 8 0.61 -5.04 -22.82
CA ALA A 8 -0.81 -4.88 -23.12
C ALA A 8 -1.63 -5.42 -21.95
N THR A 9 -2.75 -4.76 -21.66
CA THR A 9 -3.67 -5.18 -20.60
C THR A 9 -4.89 -5.83 -21.23
N THR A 10 -5.21 -7.05 -20.80
CA THR A 10 -6.48 -7.69 -21.11
C THR A 10 -7.43 -7.49 -19.94
N TYR A 11 -8.57 -6.89 -20.22
CA TYR A 11 -9.67 -6.72 -19.28
C TYR A 11 -10.73 -7.78 -19.57
N SER A 12 -11.08 -8.58 -18.57
CA SER A 12 -12.14 -9.58 -18.64
C SER A 12 -13.25 -9.21 -17.65
N LEU A 13 -14.38 -8.76 -18.18
CA LEU A 13 -15.56 -8.40 -17.39
C LEU A 13 -16.54 -9.57 -17.42
N PHE A 14 -17.06 -9.97 -16.26
CA PHE A 14 -18.06 -11.02 -16.14
C PHE A 14 -19.36 -10.40 -15.66
N VAL A 15 -20.43 -10.54 -16.44
CA VAL A 15 -21.72 -9.82 -16.29
C VAL A 15 -22.89 -10.81 -16.34
N PRO A 16 -24.07 -10.46 -15.78
CA PRO A 16 -25.16 -11.43 -15.59
C PRO A 16 -25.83 -11.90 -16.90
N ASP A 17 -25.89 -11.08 -17.94
CA ASP A 17 -26.66 -11.37 -19.15
C ASP A 17 -26.02 -10.83 -20.45
N GLU A 18 -26.56 -11.29 -21.58
CA GLU A 18 -26.07 -10.94 -22.92
C GLU A 18 -26.23 -9.46 -23.23
N GLU A 19 -27.31 -8.83 -22.74
CA GLU A 19 -27.61 -7.43 -23.01
C GLU A 19 -26.53 -6.53 -22.40
N SER A 20 -26.23 -6.78 -21.13
CA SER A 20 -25.13 -6.16 -20.37
C SER A 20 -23.78 -6.42 -21.04
N ALA A 21 -23.56 -7.65 -21.53
CA ALA A 21 -22.32 -8.00 -22.24
C ALA A 21 -22.14 -7.20 -23.53
N ARG A 22 -23.20 -7.10 -24.33
CA ARG A 22 -23.20 -6.31 -25.58
C ARG A 22 -23.12 -4.81 -25.30
N GLU A 23 -23.62 -4.34 -24.17
CA GLU A 23 -23.45 -2.95 -23.72
C GLU A 23 -22.00 -2.65 -23.34
N GLY A 24 -21.40 -3.42 -22.43
CA GLY A 24 -20.02 -3.21 -22.03
C GLY A 24 -19.05 -3.35 -23.22
N ALA A 25 -19.31 -4.28 -24.15
CA ALA A 25 -18.52 -4.40 -25.37
C ALA A 25 -18.59 -3.16 -26.28
N ARG A 26 -19.77 -2.52 -26.37
CA ARG A 26 -19.91 -1.24 -27.07
C ARG A 26 -19.09 -0.13 -26.38
N VAL A 27 -19.09 -0.10 -25.05
CA VAL A 27 -18.28 0.86 -24.29
C VAL A 27 -16.79 0.64 -24.52
N LEU A 28 -16.26 -0.57 -24.34
CA LEU A 28 -14.83 -0.88 -24.58
C LEU A 28 -14.41 -0.59 -26.03
N THR A 29 -15.29 -0.87 -26.99
CA THR A 29 -15.08 -0.53 -28.40
C THR A 29 -15.04 0.97 -28.64
N GLY A 30 -15.90 1.74 -27.95
CA GLY A 30 -15.92 3.20 -27.99
C GLY A 30 -14.68 3.82 -27.33
N ARG A 31 -14.13 3.15 -26.31
CA ARG A 31 -12.88 3.52 -25.63
C ARG A 31 -11.62 3.19 -26.42
N GLY A 32 -11.75 2.52 -27.58
CA GLY A 32 -10.63 2.23 -28.48
C GLY A 32 -9.79 1.02 -28.06
N HIS A 33 -10.38 0.02 -27.41
CA HIS A 33 -9.71 -1.27 -27.19
C HIS A 33 -9.44 -1.94 -28.54
N ALA A 34 -8.23 -2.49 -28.72
CA ALA A 34 -7.75 -3.03 -30.00
C ALA A 34 -8.52 -4.27 -30.45
N ILE A 35 -8.93 -5.10 -29.49
CA ILE A 35 -9.77 -6.26 -29.69
C ILE A 35 -10.85 -6.24 -28.60
N VAL A 36 -12.11 -6.43 -28.99
CA VAL A 36 -13.22 -6.63 -28.06
C VAL A 36 -14.00 -7.86 -28.48
N ARG A 37 -14.21 -8.79 -27.55
CA ARG A 37 -14.95 -10.03 -27.76
C ARG A 37 -16.02 -10.24 -26.70
N VAL A 38 -17.10 -10.88 -27.11
CA VAL A 38 -18.20 -11.29 -26.23
C VAL A 38 -18.41 -12.79 -26.36
N ALA A 39 -18.57 -13.48 -25.23
CA ALA A 39 -18.87 -14.90 -25.17
C ALA A 39 -19.67 -15.26 -23.90
N PRO A 40 -20.40 -16.38 -23.87
CA PRO A 40 -20.93 -16.94 -22.63
C PRO A 40 -19.82 -17.25 -21.62
N ASP A 41 -20.06 -17.03 -20.33
CA ASP A 41 -19.11 -17.40 -19.28
C ASP A 41 -19.17 -18.90 -19.01
N THR A 42 -18.16 -19.63 -19.50
CA THR A 42 -18.04 -21.08 -19.32
C THR A 42 -17.64 -21.51 -17.92
N THR A 43 -17.38 -20.58 -17.00
CA THR A 43 -16.95 -20.89 -15.63
C THR A 43 -18.12 -20.94 -14.64
N THR A 44 -19.22 -20.24 -14.92
CA THR A 44 -20.36 -20.09 -14.00
C THR A 44 -21.68 -20.64 -14.55
N ASP A 45 -21.70 -21.15 -15.78
CA ASP A 45 -22.87 -21.68 -16.52
C ASP A 45 -24.09 -20.73 -16.62
N SER A 46 -23.98 -19.49 -16.14
CA SER A 46 -25.12 -18.57 -15.96
C SER A 46 -24.75 -17.09 -16.09
N GLY A 47 -23.73 -16.76 -16.90
CA GLY A 47 -23.31 -15.39 -17.17
C GLY A 47 -22.68 -15.19 -18.54
N TRP A 48 -22.22 -13.98 -18.79
CA TRP A 48 -21.51 -13.59 -20.01
C TRP A 48 -20.19 -12.93 -19.67
N ARG A 49 -19.23 -13.02 -20.60
CA ARG A 49 -17.91 -12.41 -20.49
C ARG A 49 -17.65 -11.46 -21.65
N ILE A 50 -17.04 -10.32 -21.32
CA ILE A 50 -16.51 -9.34 -22.27
C ILE A 50 -14.99 -9.32 -22.10
N ASP A 51 -14.24 -9.53 -23.17
CA ASP A 51 -12.79 -9.40 -23.18
C ASP A 51 -12.39 -8.18 -24.01
N GLY A 52 -11.62 -7.25 -23.43
CA GLY A 52 -11.06 -6.08 -24.09
C GLY A 52 -9.54 -6.06 -24.02
N LEU A 53 -8.88 -5.80 -25.15
CA LEU A 53 -7.42 -5.67 -25.24
C LEU A 53 -7.01 -4.20 -25.34
N ASP A 54 -6.33 -3.68 -24.32
CA ASP A 54 -5.71 -2.36 -24.35
C ASP A 54 -4.22 -2.46 -24.71
N GLU A 55 -3.89 -1.95 -25.90
CA GLU A 55 -2.52 -1.77 -26.38
C GLU A 55 -2.16 -0.27 -26.49
N GLY A 56 -3.05 0.62 -26.03
CA GLY A 56 -3.12 2.04 -26.36
C GLY A 56 -3.38 2.32 -27.85
N PRO A 57 -2.79 3.39 -28.44
CA PRO A 57 -1.74 4.26 -27.89
C PRO A 57 -2.25 5.20 -26.79
N TYR A 58 -1.31 5.69 -25.98
CA TYR A 58 -1.59 6.67 -24.93
C TYR A 58 -1.24 8.10 -25.37
N PRO A 59 -1.83 9.13 -24.73
CA PRO A 59 -1.59 10.54 -25.09
C PRO A 59 -0.11 10.97 -25.05
N ASP A 60 0.65 10.46 -24.08
CA ASP A 60 2.08 10.71 -23.91
C ASP A 60 2.82 9.43 -23.48
N GLY A 61 4.06 9.59 -22.99
CA GLY A 61 4.93 8.47 -22.59
C GLY A 61 4.71 7.93 -21.18
N ASP A 62 3.75 8.46 -20.40
CA ASP A 62 3.43 7.92 -19.07
C ASP A 62 2.46 6.74 -19.17
N ASP A 63 2.95 5.64 -19.75
CA ASP A 63 2.14 4.44 -20.00
C ASP A 63 1.47 3.89 -18.72
N ARG A 64 2.12 4.03 -17.55
CA ARG A 64 1.58 3.57 -16.26
C ARG A 64 0.38 4.42 -15.82
N TRP A 65 0.49 5.75 -15.91
CA TRP A 65 -0.62 6.64 -15.58
C TRP A 65 -1.86 6.38 -16.44
N TRP A 66 -1.68 6.26 -17.76
CA TRP A 66 -2.80 6.05 -18.69
C TRP A 66 -3.40 4.65 -18.57
N ALA A 67 -2.59 3.61 -18.32
CA ALA A 67 -3.10 2.28 -18.02
C ALA A 67 -3.92 2.25 -16.72
N ALA A 68 -3.47 2.96 -15.68
CA ALA A 68 -4.23 3.10 -14.44
C ALA A 68 -5.55 3.86 -14.66
N ALA A 69 -5.53 4.96 -15.43
CA ALA A 69 -6.75 5.69 -15.79
C ALA A 69 -7.75 4.81 -16.57
N GLU A 70 -7.26 3.98 -17.50
CA GLU A 70 -8.14 3.01 -18.18
C GLU A 70 -8.68 1.95 -17.22
N HIS A 71 -7.84 1.43 -16.34
CA HIS A 71 -8.27 0.44 -15.35
C HIS A 71 -9.45 0.94 -14.53
N ARG A 72 -9.36 2.16 -13.98
CA ARG A 72 -10.45 2.78 -13.21
C ARG A 72 -11.74 2.90 -14.01
N ALA A 73 -11.64 3.35 -15.26
CA ALA A 73 -12.81 3.48 -16.13
C ALA A 73 -13.46 2.12 -16.46
N VAL A 74 -12.66 1.07 -16.63
CA VAL A 74 -13.16 -0.29 -16.91
C VAL A 74 -13.69 -0.96 -15.64
N ALA A 75 -13.10 -0.71 -14.47
CA ALA A 75 -13.61 -1.17 -13.18
C ALA A 75 -14.98 -0.56 -12.88
N ALA A 76 -15.13 0.76 -13.04
CA ALA A 76 -16.42 1.45 -12.91
C ALA A 76 -17.48 0.89 -13.88
N LEU A 77 -17.10 0.61 -15.14
CA LEU A 77 -17.99 -0.04 -16.10
C LEU A 77 -18.42 -1.44 -15.62
N ALA A 78 -17.51 -2.23 -15.06
CA ALA A 78 -17.84 -3.56 -14.56
C ALA A 78 -18.84 -3.49 -13.40
N GLU A 79 -18.68 -2.53 -12.49
CA GLU A 79 -19.62 -2.29 -11.39
C GLU A 79 -21.00 -1.81 -11.89
N GLU A 80 -21.04 -0.87 -12.83
CA GLU A 80 -22.28 -0.36 -13.44
C GLU A 80 -23.09 -1.47 -14.10
N LEU A 81 -22.41 -2.45 -14.71
CA LEU A 81 -23.03 -3.63 -15.33
C LEU A 81 -23.37 -4.74 -14.31
N GLY A 82 -23.19 -4.50 -13.01
CA GLY A 82 -23.43 -5.51 -11.95
C GLY A 82 -22.50 -6.72 -12.04
N GLY A 83 -21.31 -6.52 -12.62
CA GLY A 83 -20.35 -7.56 -12.91
C GLY A 83 -19.09 -7.50 -12.04
N ARG A 84 -18.11 -8.33 -12.39
CA ARG A 84 -16.77 -8.34 -11.80
C ARG A 84 -15.70 -8.17 -12.87
N LEU A 85 -14.60 -7.54 -12.50
CA LEU A 85 -13.44 -7.35 -13.37
C LEU A 85 -12.31 -8.34 -13.01
N SER A 86 -11.64 -8.84 -14.03
CA SER A 86 -10.33 -9.48 -13.92
C SER A 86 -9.39 -8.88 -14.96
N THR A 87 -8.11 -8.78 -14.63
CA THR A 87 -7.10 -8.22 -15.53
C THR A 87 -5.88 -9.12 -15.64
N SER A 88 -5.27 -9.15 -16.82
CA SER A 88 -3.96 -9.77 -17.03
C SER A 88 -3.08 -8.88 -17.90
N MET A 89 -1.76 -8.92 -17.66
CA MET A 89 -0.77 -8.16 -18.41
C MET A 89 0.19 -9.12 -19.11
N ALA A 90 0.44 -8.87 -20.39
CA ALA A 90 1.39 -9.64 -21.18
C ALA A 90 2.00 -8.79 -22.29
N LEU A 91 3.08 -9.25 -22.92
CA LEU A 91 3.56 -8.61 -24.15
C LEU A 91 2.44 -8.61 -25.20
N PRO A 92 2.31 -7.58 -26.05
CA PRO A 92 1.20 -7.46 -27.00
C PRO A 92 0.95 -8.70 -27.85
N GLU A 93 2.01 -9.31 -28.40
CA GLU A 93 1.92 -10.53 -29.19
C GLU A 93 1.39 -11.72 -28.37
N THR A 94 1.87 -11.85 -27.13
CA THR A 94 1.41 -12.88 -26.18
C THR A 94 -0.06 -12.65 -25.80
N ALA A 95 -0.44 -11.41 -25.49
CA ALA A 95 -1.81 -11.06 -25.14
C ALA A 95 -2.78 -11.40 -26.27
N ARG A 96 -2.44 -11.07 -27.53
CA ARG A 96 -3.24 -11.44 -28.70
C ARG A 96 -3.37 -12.95 -28.91
N ARG A 97 -2.30 -13.71 -28.63
CA ARG A 97 -2.30 -15.18 -28.78
C ARG A 97 -3.19 -15.88 -27.76
N PHE A 98 -3.19 -15.40 -26.52
CA PHE A 98 -4.01 -15.96 -25.44
C PHE A 98 -5.37 -15.26 -25.32
N PHE A 99 -5.68 -14.32 -26.21
CA PHE A 99 -6.93 -13.58 -26.18
C PHE A 99 -8.11 -14.53 -26.42
N PRO A 100 -9.09 -14.61 -25.50
CA PRO A 100 -10.11 -15.64 -25.55
C PRO A 100 -11.00 -15.58 -26.80
N GLU A 101 -11.46 -16.72 -27.33
CA GLU A 101 -12.39 -16.77 -28.48
C GLU A 101 -13.76 -16.13 -28.18
N GLY A 102 -14.43 -15.59 -29.20
CA GLY A 102 -15.73 -14.91 -29.06
C GLY A 102 -16.14 -14.14 -30.32
N GLU A 103 -17.33 -13.56 -30.29
CA GLU A 103 -17.83 -12.69 -31.37
C GLU A 103 -17.06 -11.35 -31.33
N GLY A 104 -16.41 -10.97 -32.44
CA GLY A 104 -15.69 -9.70 -32.54
C GLY A 104 -16.62 -8.52 -32.84
N VAL A 105 -16.42 -7.39 -32.15
CA VAL A 105 -17.37 -6.27 -32.18
C VAL A 105 -16.99 -5.14 -33.17
N ARG A 106 -15.82 -5.18 -33.87
CA ARG A 106 -15.42 -4.08 -34.78
C ARG A 106 -14.34 -4.33 -35.86
N ASP A 107 -14.24 -3.35 -36.78
CA ASP A 107 -13.22 -3.09 -37.83
C ASP A 107 -12.03 -2.22 -37.30
N PRO A 108 -10.75 -2.62 -37.49
CA PRO A 108 -9.55 -2.00 -36.88
C PRO A 108 -9.20 -0.55 -37.26
N GLY A 109 -9.78 0.02 -38.31
CA GLY A 109 -9.27 1.25 -38.95
C GLY A 109 -9.34 2.55 -38.11
N THR A 110 -10.15 2.62 -37.06
CA THR A 110 -10.42 3.86 -36.28
C THR A 110 -10.01 3.79 -34.80
N VAL A 111 -9.42 2.67 -34.36
CA VAL A 111 -9.10 2.39 -32.94
C VAL A 111 -8.20 3.46 -32.33
N ARG A 112 -7.14 3.87 -33.05
CA ARG A 112 -6.17 4.86 -32.58
C ARG A 112 -6.79 6.22 -32.26
N GLU A 113 -7.60 6.74 -33.17
CA GLU A 113 -8.21 8.08 -33.01
C GLU A 113 -9.21 8.09 -31.84
N LEU A 114 -9.99 7.03 -31.70
CA LEU A 114 -10.89 6.86 -30.57
C LEU A 114 -10.14 6.76 -29.24
N ARG A 115 -9.08 5.95 -29.17
CA ARG A 115 -8.27 5.77 -27.96
C ARG A 115 -7.71 7.11 -27.47
N LEU A 116 -7.06 7.85 -28.37
CA LEU A 116 -6.51 9.18 -28.03
C LEU A 116 -7.61 10.20 -27.72
N GLY A 117 -8.74 10.15 -28.44
CA GLY A 117 -9.87 11.04 -28.20
C GLY A 117 -10.57 10.83 -26.86
N VAL A 118 -10.60 9.58 -26.36
CA VAL A 118 -11.15 9.25 -25.04
C VAL A 118 -10.15 9.62 -23.94
N LEU A 119 -8.91 9.15 -24.03
CA LEU A 119 -7.91 9.40 -22.98
C LEU A 119 -7.50 10.86 -22.87
N SER A 120 -7.57 11.66 -23.93
CA SER A 120 -7.30 13.11 -23.86
C SER A 120 -8.31 13.91 -23.04
N ARG A 121 -9.45 13.30 -22.66
CA ARG A 121 -10.43 13.88 -21.74
C ARG A 121 -10.13 13.56 -20.28
N GLU A 122 -9.34 12.52 -20.03
CA GLU A 122 -8.87 12.17 -18.70
C GLU A 122 -7.74 13.14 -18.29
N PRO A 123 -7.65 13.52 -17.01
CA PRO A 123 -6.60 14.40 -16.53
C PRO A 123 -5.23 13.72 -16.70
N ALA A 124 -4.30 14.43 -17.34
CA ALA A 124 -2.91 14.02 -17.38
C ALA A 124 -2.28 14.12 -15.97
N ARG A 125 -1.28 13.28 -15.72
CA ARG A 125 -0.52 13.28 -14.46
C ARG A 125 0.07 14.67 -14.21
N THR A 126 -0.18 15.20 -13.02
CA THR A 126 0.54 16.40 -12.55
C THR A 126 1.97 16.03 -12.16
N PRO A 127 2.95 16.94 -12.29
CA PRO A 127 4.31 16.65 -11.84
C PRO A 127 4.36 16.30 -10.35
N ALA A 128 5.01 15.18 -10.02
CA ALA A 128 5.20 14.79 -8.63
C ALA A 128 6.07 15.83 -7.88
N PRO A 129 5.83 16.05 -6.56
CA PRO A 129 6.64 16.94 -5.75
C PRO A 129 8.11 16.51 -5.73
N ALA A 130 9.03 17.47 -5.95
CA ALA A 130 10.46 17.22 -5.89
C ALA A 130 10.94 17.19 -4.42
N VAL A 131 10.98 16.00 -3.83
CA VAL A 131 11.46 15.77 -2.46
C VAL A 131 12.99 15.92 -2.39
N VAL A 132 13.48 16.82 -1.53
CA VAL A 132 14.92 17.18 -1.47
C VAL A 132 15.58 17.07 -0.10
N HIS A 133 14.81 16.86 0.97
CA HIS A 133 15.31 16.82 2.35
C HIS A 133 16.16 15.58 2.68
N GLY A 134 16.19 14.56 1.82
CA GLY A 134 17.10 13.42 1.94
C GLY A 134 16.87 12.53 3.16
N LEU A 135 15.64 12.49 3.69
CA LEU A 135 15.29 11.67 4.86
C LEU A 135 15.34 10.16 4.58
N GLY A 136 15.14 9.74 3.33
CA GLY A 136 15.34 8.37 2.86
C GLY A 136 16.80 7.98 2.59
N ARG A 137 17.79 8.84 2.88
CA ARG A 137 19.20 8.45 2.73
C ARG A 137 19.61 7.57 3.90
N ARG A 138 20.22 6.42 3.60
CA ARG A 138 20.76 5.53 4.62
C ARG A 138 21.80 6.26 5.46
N GLU A 139 21.56 6.34 6.77
CA GLU A 139 22.55 6.91 7.69
C GLU A 139 23.78 5.99 7.77
N PRO A 140 25.01 6.52 7.69
CA PRO A 140 26.21 5.72 7.90
C PRO A 140 26.16 5.03 9.27
N SER A 141 26.45 3.73 9.33
CA SER A 141 26.52 2.96 10.58
C SER A 141 27.75 3.39 11.41
N GLY A 142 27.67 4.55 12.05
CA GLY A 142 28.78 5.15 12.80
C GLY A 142 28.82 4.84 14.31
N GLY A 143 27.91 4.00 14.83
CA GLY A 143 27.80 3.70 16.26
C GLY A 143 28.23 2.27 16.62
N PRO A 144 28.72 2.01 17.86
CA PRO A 144 28.99 0.65 18.31
C PRO A 144 27.67 -0.03 18.71
N THR A 145 27.18 -0.94 17.87
CA THR A 145 26.02 -1.82 18.12
C THR A 145 26.30 -3.17 17.47
N GLY A 146 25.73 -4.26 17.98
CA GLY A 146 26.07 -5.64 17.58
C GLY A 146 26.18 -6.61 18.75
N GLY A 147 25.59 -6.25 19.89
CA GLY A 147 25.40 -7.18 21.01
C GLY A 147 23.93 -7.54 21.14
N PRO A 148 23.62 -8.76 21.61
CA PRO A 148 22.25 -9.21 21.79
C PRO A 148 21.51 -8.32 22.80
N ILE A 149 20.21 -8.21 22.59
CA ILE A 149 19.25 -7.49 23.42
C ILE A 149 18.45 -8.54 24.20
N VAL A 150 18.23 -8.30 25.49
CA VAL A 150 17.38 -9.17 26.31
C VAL A 150 15.94 -8.70 26.18
N LEU A 151 15.03 -9.63 25.92
CA LEU A 151 13.59 -9.39 25.85
C LEU A 151 12.94 -9.84 27.16
N ASP A 152 12.58 -8.87 28.00
CA ASP A 152 11.99 -9.12 29.31
C ASP A 152 10.56 -9.64 29.17
N GLY A 153 10.27 -10.78 29.82
CA GLY A 153 8.95 -11.41 29.82
C GLY A 153 8.60 -12.21 28.57
N LEU A 154 9.59 -12.53 27.71
CA LEU A 154 9.36 -13.32 26.48
C LEU A 154 8.89 -14.74 26.78
N ASP A 155 9.48 -15.39 27.79
CA ASP A 155 9.15 -16.76 28.19
C ASP A 155 7.92 -16.85 29.12
N ASP A 156 7.36 -15.71 29.52
CA ASP A 156 6.16 -15.66 30.38
C ASP A 156 4.85 -15.79 29.58
N VAL A 157 4.92 -15.74 28.25
CA VAL A 157 3.76 -15.84 27.36
C VAL A 157 3.55 -17.31 27.00
N ASP A 158 2.29 -17.77 27.08
CA ASP A 158 1.91 -19.10 26.61
C ASP A 158 1.75 -19.10 25.08
N TRP A 159 2.86 -19.01 24.35
CA TRP A 159 2.88 -18.93 22.88
C TRP A 159 2.19 -20.12 22.21
N ALA A 160 2.25 -21.30 22.82
CA ALA A 160 1.59 -22.51 22.34
C ALA A 160 0.05 -22.40 22.33
N SER A 161 -0.51 -21.50 23.15
CA SER A 161 -1.96 -21.22 23.20
C SER A 161 -2.41 -20.21 22.14
N LEU A 162 -1.47 -19.50 21.52
CA LEU A 162 -1.69 -18.54 20.44
C LEU A 162 -1.47 -19.22 19.08
N THR A 163 -1.89 -18.56 18.02
CA THR A 163 -1.88 -18.99 16.64
C THR A 163 -1.10 -17.98 15.78
N GLY A 164 -0.31 -18.49 14.84
CA GLY A 164 0.25 -17.74 13.71
C GLY A 164 -0.25 -18.30 12.38
N ALA A 165 0.38 -17.91 11.28
CA ALA A 165 -0.06 -18.29 9.93
C ALA A 165 -0.13 -19.80 9.68
N TYR A 166 0.72 -20.57 10.36
CA TYR A 166 0.88 -22.01 10.14
C TYR A 166 0.39 -22.89 11.30
N GLY A 167 -0.35 -22.33 12.26
CA GLY A 167 -0.87 -23.05 13.43
C GLY A 167 -0.37 -22.47 14.74
N PRO A 168 -0.17 -23.28 15.79
CA PRO A 168 0.31 -22.79 17.10
C PRO A 168 1.58 -21.94 16.98
N ALA A 169 1.65 -20.85 17.77
CA ALA A 169 2.72 -19.85 17.69
C ALA A 169 4.01 -20.23 18.45
N ASP A 170 4.31 -21.53 18.56
CA ASP A 170 5.44 -22.08 19.32
C ASP A 170 6.81 -21.50 18.88
N GLU A 171 6.93 -21.10 17.62
CA GLU A 171 8.17 -20.60 17.01
C GLU A 171 8.41 -19.09 17.20
N VAL A 172 7.37 -18.33 17.59
CA VAL A 172 7.46 -16.87 17.74
C VAL A 172 8.54 -16.40 18.73
N PRO A 173 8.80 -17.07 19.86
CA PRO A 173 9.92 -16.71 20.75
C PRO A 173 11.27 -16.73 20.04
N ASP A 174 11.51 -17.71 19.16
CA ASP A 174 12.79 -17.86 18.49
C ASP A 174 12.94 -16.83 17.38
N ILE A 175 11.86 -16.45 16.69
CA ILE A 175 11.82 -15.31 15.75
C ILE A 175 12.22 -14.02 16.47
N LEU A 176 11.59 -13.74 17.63
CA LEU A 176 11.89 -12.54 18.41
C LEU A 176 13.32 -12.54 18.97
N ARG A 177 13.86 -13.71 19.33
CA ARG A 177 15.28 -13.85 19.69
C ARG A 177 16.22 -13.62 18.51
N GLY A 178 15.83 -14.04 17.30
CA GLY A 178 16.56 -13.74 16.06
C GLY A 178 16.71 -12.24 15.84
N LEU A 179 15.60 -11.49 15.95
CA LEU A 179 15.65 -10.02 15.92
C LEU A 179 16.51 -9.46 17.07
N ALA A 180 16.36 -10.00 18.28
CA ALA A 180 17.11 -9.56 19.44
C ALA A 180 18.61 -9.88 19.40
N ALA A 181 19.03 -10.85 18.57
CA ALA A 181 20.45 -11.16 18.34
C ALA A 181 21.19 -9.96 17.76
N ASN A 182 20.48 -9.12 16.97
CA ASN A 182 20.97 -7.83 16.48
C ASN A 182 22.29 -8.00 15.73
N ASP A 183 22.31 -8.96 14.79
CA ASP A 183 23.45 -9.38 13.98
C ASP A 183 23.04 -9.55 12.50
N GLU A 184 23.88 -10.21 11.70
CA GLU A 184 23.70 -10.34 10.24
C GLU A 184 22.49 -11.18 9.82
N GLU A 185 21.91 -11.98 10.72
CA GLU A 185 20.72 -12.80 10.45
C GLU A 185 19.40 -12.01 10.60
N TRP A 186 19.50 -10.70 10.85
CA TRP A 186 18.35 -9.81 11.03
C TRP A 186 17.31 -9.90 9.90
N GLU A 187 17.75 -9.86 8.63
CA GLU A 187 16.84 -9.91 7.48
C GLU A 187 16.06 -11.23 7.44
N GLY A 188 16.70 -12.35 7.78
CA GLY A 188 16.03 -13.65 7.89
C GLY A 188 15.01 -13.70 9.04
N ALA A 189 15.33 -13.08 10.19
CA ALA A 189 14.38 -13.00 11.30
C ALA A 189 13.18 -12.08 10.99
N VAL A 190 13.39 -11.01 10.21
CA VAL A 190 12.30 -10.16 9.68
C VAL A 190 11.44 -10.93 8.69
N GLU A 191 12.03 -11.68 7.76
CA GLU A 191 11.30 -12.51 6.81
C GLU A 191 10.42 -13.54 7.54
N GLU A 192 10.99 -14.23 8.54
CA GLU A 192 10.25 -15.20 9.33
C GLU A 192 9.10 -14.54 10.12
N TYR A 193 9.32 -13.34 10.66
CA TYR A 193 8.26 -12.57 11.31
C TYR A 193 7.09 -12.28 10.34
N PHE A 194 7.38 -11.88 9.10
CA PHE A 194 6.37 -11.62 8.05
C PHE A 194 5.91 -12.87 7.28
N SER A 195 6.37 -14.05 7.71
CA SER A 195 5.89 -15.35 7.25
C SER A 195 4.92 -15.94 8.28
N THR A 196 5.27 -15.85 9.56
CA THR A 196 4.54 -16.52 10.65
C THR A 196 3.63 -15.58 11.44
N VAL A 197 4.12 -14.40 11.83
CA VAL A 197 3.42 -13.50 12.77
C VAL A 197 2.45 -12.57 12.05
N VAL A 198 2.82 -12.12 10.85
CA VAL A 198 1.95 -11.32 9.97
C VAL A 198 2.10 -11.87 8.57
N HIS A 199 1.05 -12.41 7.96
CA HIS A 199 1.13 -13.07 6.65
C HIS A 199 0.13 -12.47 5.67
N GLN A 200 0.62 -11.85 4.59
CA GLN A 200 -0.22 -11.28 3.52
C GLN A 200 -1.33 -10.35 4.03
N ASP A 201 -0.96 -9.30 4.77
CA ASP A 201 -1.91 -8.37 5.42
C ASP A 201 -2.85 -9.04 6.45
N THR A 202 -2.58 -10.26 6.89
CA THR A 202 -3.33 -10.94 7.97
C THR A 202 -2.53 -10.94 9.26
N CYS A 203 -3.16 -10.52 10.35
CA CYS A 203 -2.65 -10.68 11.70
C CYS A 203 -3.33 -11.86 12.39
N TYR A 204 -2.70 -12.35 13.44
CA TYR A 204 -3.18 -13.47 14.25
C TYR A 204 -3.15 -13.06 15.72
N ASP A 205 -3.78 -13.82 16.60
CA ASP A 205 -3.80 -13.53 18.04
C ASP A 205 -2.40 -13.43 18.69
N CYS A 206 -1.35 -14.00 18.07
CA CYS A 206 0.05 -13.79 18.48
C CYS A 206 0.62 -12.43 18.07
N THR A 207 0.11 -11.78 17.01
CA THR A 207 0.67 -10.52 16.48
C THR A 207 0.65 -9.41 17.52
N PRO A 208 -0.48 -9.08 18.20
CA PRO A 208 -0.52 -8.02 19.20
C PRO A 208 0.49 -8.25 20.34
N GLU A 209 0.68 -9.52 20.74
CA GLU A 209 1.61 -9.90 21.82
C GLU A 209 3.08 -9.64 21.47
N THR A 210 3.44 -9.69 20.18
CA THR A 210 4.81 -9.39 19.76
C THR A 210 5.17 -7.90 19.86
N ILE A 211 4.19 -6.99 19.78
CA ILE A 211 4.43 -5.54 19.68
C ILE A 211 5.22 -5.01 20.89
N ARG A 212 4.93 -5.48 22.10
CA ARG A 212 5.69 -5.07 23.31
C ARG A 212 7.17 -5.43 23.22
N PHE A 213 7.52 -6.52 22.55
CA PHE A 213 8.92 -6.94 22.37
C PHE A 213 9.61 -6.15 21.27
N LEU A 214 8.92 -5.83 20.17
CA LEU A 214 9.43 -4.92 19.15
C LEU A 214 9.72 -3.52 19.74
N VAL A 215 8.85 -3.05 20.64
CA VAL A 215 9.07 -1.79 21.38
C VAL A 215 10.30 -1.88 22.29
N GLN A 216 10.53 -3.01 22.98
CA GLN A 216 11.76 -3.21 23.75
C GLN A 216 13.03 -3.14 22.87
N LEU A 217 13.01 -3.77 21.70
CA LEU A 217 14.11 -3.71 20.73
C LEU A 217 14.37 -2.27 20.28
N VAL A 218 13.34 -1.57 19.82
CA VAL A 218 13.43 -0.20 19.31
C VAL A 218 13.98 0.77 20.36
N ARG A 219 13.61 0.58 21.62
CA ARG A 219 14.10 1.38 22.76
C ARG A 219 15.50 1.04 23.22
N SER A 220 16.03 -0.13 22.83
CA SER A 220 17.35 -0.54 23.22
C SER A 220 18.39 0.41 22.61
N PRO A 221 19.30 1.00 23.41
CA PRO A 221 20.41 1.78 22.87
C PRO A 221 21.41 0.91 22.10
N ARG A 222 21.31 -0.42 22.21
CA ARG A 222 22.18 -1.38 21.51
C ARG A 222 21.68 -1.76 20.11
N LEU A 223 20.42 -1.47 19.77
CA LEU A 223 19.87 -1.82 18.47
C LEU A 223 20.55 -1.00 17.37
N PHE A 224 20.95 -1.65 16.28
CA PHE A 224 21.50 -0.96 15.11
C PHE A 224 20.52 0.13 14.64
N PRO A 225 21.02 1.33 14.27
CA PRO A 225 20.16 2.41 13.78
C PRO A 225 19.27 2.02 12.59
N ALA A 226 19.79 1.23 11.65
CA ALA A 226 19.02 0.74 10.51
C ALA A 226 17.86 -0.17 10.95
N TYR A 227 18.14 -1.14 11.82
CA TYR A 227 17.14 -2.06 12.37
C TYR A 227 16.07 -1.32 13.21
N ARG A 228 16.46 -0.28 13.93
CA ARG A 228 15.50 0.58 14.65
C ARG A 228 14.52 1.25 13.70
N LEU A 229 15.03 1.83 12.61
CA LEU A 229 14.19 2.49 11.60
C LEU A 229 13.25 1.48 10.94
N GLU A 230 13.77 0.32 10.57
CA GLU A 230 13.01 -0.77 9.96
C GLU A 230 11.88 -1.28 10.87
N LEU A 231 12.13 -1.51 12.17
CA LEU A 231 11.07 -1.88 13.10
C LEU A 231 9.98 -0.80 13.25
N LEU A 232 10.34 0.49 13.20
CA LEU A 232 9.36 1.57 13.22
C LEU A 232 8.48 1.56 11.96
N ILE A 233 9.07 1.28 10.80
CA ILE A 233 8.36 1.10 9.52
C ILE A 233 7.40 -0.08 9.61
N HIS A 234 7.87 -1.23 10.11
CA HIS A 234 7.06 -2.44 10.28
C HIS A 234 5.89 -2.24 11.25
N MET A 235 6.12 -1.58 12.39
CA MET A 235 5.01 -1.25 13.31
C MET A 235 4.01 -0.27 12.68
N ALA A 236 4.47 0.68 11.86
CA ALA A 236 3.58 1.57 11.12
C ALA A 236 2.74 0.79 10.10
N TYR A 237 3.35 -0.13 9.36
CA TYR A 237 2.66 -1.03 8.42
C TYR A 237 1.57 -1.84 9.13
N VAL A 238 1.92 -2.58 10.18
CA VAL A 238 0.99 -3.42 10.95
C VAL A 238 -0.19 -2.60 11.46
N ALA A 239 0.05 -1.39 11.96
CA ALA A 239 -1.01 -0.50 12.43
C ALA A 239 -1.93 0.04 11.32
N THR A 240 -1.58 -0.12 10.04
CA THR A 240 -2.40 0.32 8.90
C THR A 240 -3.24 -0.80 8.27
N ILE A 241 -3.05 -2.06 8.70
CA ILE A 241 -3.77 -3.21 8.15
C ILE A 241 -5.28 -3.08 8.45
N ASP A 242 -5.65 -3.00 9.73
CA ASP A 242 -7.00 -2.67 10.19
C ASP A 242 -6.97 -1.66 11.35
N PRO A 243 -6.92 -0.35 11.05
CA PRO A 243 -6.77 0.66 12.08
C PRO A 243 -8.04 0.81 12.93
N VAL A 244 -7.90 0.60 14.24
CA VAL A 244 -9.02 0.65 15.20
C VAL A 244 -9.66 2.05 15.21
N PRO A 245 -11.00 2.15 15.18
CA PRO A 245 -11.69 3.41 15.45
C PRO A 245 -11.40 3.90 16.88
N ALA A 246 -11.34 5.22 17.09
CA ALA A 246 -10.92 5.86 18.36
C ALA A 246 -11.60 5.34 19.66
N THR A 247 -12.73 4.65 19.57
CA THR A 247 -13.53 4.13 20.70
C THR A 247 -14.08 2.71 20.47
N GLY A 248 -13.61 1.99 19.44
CA GLY A 248 -14.11 0.64 19.11
C GLY A 248 -13.46 -0.45 19.97
N GLU A 249 -14.12 -1.60 20.13
CA GLU A 249 -13.48 -2.85 20.54
C GLU A 249 -12.61 -3.37 19.38
N ALA A 250 -11.57 -4.16 19.68
CA ALA A 250 -10.74 -4.78 18.64
C ALA A 250 -11.44 -6.08 18.23
N ASP A 251 -12.24 -5.99 17.17
CA ASP A 251 -13.06 -7.12 16.69
C ASP A 251 -12.27 -8.08 15.78
N SER A 252 -11.00 -7.76 15.52
CA SER A 252 -10.04 -8.51 14.69
C SER A 252 -8.63 -8.48 15.32
N ASP A 253 -7.79 -9.44 14.94
CA ASP A 253 -6.40 -9.49 15.41
C ASP A 253 -5.57 -8.33 14.83
N GLU A 254 -5.90 -7.89 13.61
CA GLU A 254 -5.33 -6.70 12.98
C GLU A 254 -5.65 -5.43 13.78
N ALA A 255 -6.91 -5.28 14.22
CA ALA A 255 -7.30 -4.19 15.10
C ALA A 255 -6.60 -4.31 16.47
N ALA A 256 -6.46 -5.51 17.03
CA ALA A 256 -5.72 -5.72 18.27
C ALA A 256 -4.24 -5.32 18.12
N ALA A 257 -3.61 -5.64 16.98
CA ALA A 257 -2.23 -5.27 16.69
C ALA A 257 -2.08 -3.75 16.51
N CYS A 258 -3.00 -3.10 15.80
CA CYS A 258 -3.05 -1.64 15.72
C CYS A 258 -3.18 -1.01 17.13
N ARG A 259 -4.04 -1.56 17.99
CA ARG A 259 -4.22 -1.06 19.36
C ARG A 259 -2.95 -1.21 20.17
N ALA A 260 -2.28 -2.36 20.09
CA ALA A 260 -1.01 -2.59 20.79
C ALA A 260 0.07 -1.57 20.37
N VAL A 261 0.15 -1.21 19.08
CA VAL A 261 1.04 -0.12 18.61
C VAL A 261 0.63 1.23 19.22
N VAL A 262 -0.67 1.55 19.22
CA VAL A 262 -1.21 2.80 19.78
C VAL A 262 -0.91 2.92 21.28
N ASP A 263 -1.06 1.83 22.03
CA ASP A 263 -0.83 1.78 23.48
C ASP A 263 0.65 2.05 23.82
N HIS A 264 1.57 1.62 22.96
CA HIS A 264 3.01 1.88 23.08
C HIS A 264 3.50 3.17 22.40
N LEU A 265 2.63 3.96 21.76
CA LEU A 265 3.06 5.25 21.18
C LEU A 265 3.78 6.18 22.17
N PRO A 266 3.39 6.31 23.45
CA PRO A 266 4.15 7.12 24.40
C PRO A 266 5.61 6.67 24.54
N ASP A 267 5.87 5.36 24.56
CA ASP A 267 7.21 4.78 24.63
C ASP A 267 8.03 5.03 23.36
N LEU A 268 7.40 4.88 22.19
CA LEU A 268 8.03 5.14 20.90
C LEU A 268 8.38 6.62 20.74
N LEU A 269 7.43 7.50 21.09
CA LEU A 269 7.59 8.94 20.99
C LEU A 269 8.60 9.50 22.01
N ALA A 270 8.94 8.75 23.07
CA ALA A 270 10.01 9.11 24.00
C ALA A 270 11.41 9.06 23.35
N LEU A 271 11.56 8.43 22.19
CA LEU A 271 12.81 8.43 21.41
C LEU A 271 13.14 9.78 20.77
N TRP A 272 12.14 10.66 20.62
CA TRP A 272 12.25 11.91 19.88
C TRP A 272 13.50 12.77 20.17
N PRO A 273 13.91 13.00 21.44
CA PRO A 273 15.02 13.91 21.74
C PRO A 273 16.34 13.48 21.10
N GLU A 274 16.64 12.18 21.15
CA GLU A 274 17.89 11.59 20.65
C GLU A 274 17.74 10.95 19.26
N ALA A 275 16.52 10.92 18.72
CA ALA A 275 16.24 10.34 17.42
C ALA A 275 16.91 11.11 16.28
N SER A 276 17.41 10.37 15.30
CA SER A 276 17.87 10.92 14.03
C SER A 276 16.71 11.50 13.22
N ALA A 277 17.01 12.23 12.13
CA ALA A 277 15.99 12.89 11.34
C ALA A 277 15.02 11.88 10.69
N ALA A 278 15.54 10.76 10.18
CA ALA A 278 14.73 9.68 9.61
C ALA A 278 13.81 9.05 10.66
N VAL A 279 14.34 8.76 11.86
CA VAL A 279 13.54 8.23 12.98
C VAL A 279 12.45 9.21 13.38
N ARG A 280 12.75 10.52 13.51
CA ARG A 280 11.74 11.55 13.82
C ARG A 280 10.62 11.58 12.78
N ALA A 281 10.94 11.45 11.50
CA ALA A 281 9.93 11.41 10.44
C ALA A 281 8.96 10.23 10.62
N TRP A 282 9.47 9.03 10.89
CA TRP A 282 8.64 7.84 11.14
C TRP A 282 7.88 7.89 12.48
N LEU A 283 8.40 8.59 13.49
CA LEU A 283 7.65 8.87 14.72
C LEU A 283 6.43 9.76 14.46
N ILE A 284 6.51 10.71 13.51
CA ILE A 284 5.36 11.53 13.08
C ILE A 284 4.32 10.65 12.36
N VAL A 285 4.77 9.75 11.47
CA VAL A 285 3.90 8.79 10.77
C VAL A 285 3.18 7.88 11.78
N LEU A 286 3.90 7.32 12.74
CA LEU A 286 3.32 6.48 13.81
C LEU A 286 2.34 7.26 14.68
N ALA A 287 2.63 8.52 15.01
CA ALA A 287 1.71 9.35 15.77
C ALA A 287 0.36 9.54 15.05
N ALA A 288 0.37 9.56 13.71
CA ALA A 288 -0.84 9.69 12.91
C ALA A 288 -1.79 8.50 13.02
N VAL A 289 -1.31 7.32 13.45
CA VAL A 289 -2.14 6.13 13.71
C VAL A 289 -3.18 6.40 14.80
N ARG A 290 -2.82 7.16 15.84
CA ARG A 290 -3.75 7.50 16.92
C ARG A 290 -4.63 8.69 16.53
N PRO A 291 -5.95 8.52 16.39
CA PRO A 291 -6.84 9.63 16.11
C PRO A 291 -6.88 10.63 17.28
N GLY A 292 -6.87 11.93 16.96
CA GLY A 292 -6.97 12.99 17.97
C GLY A 292 -5.81 13.03 18.96
N ALA A 293 -4.62 12.56 18.56
CA ALA A 293 -3.41 12.79 19.32
C ALA A 293 -3.21 14.31 19.52
N GLN A 294 -2.72 14.73 20.69
CA GLN A 294 -2.44 16.15 20.90
C GLN A 294 -1.35 16.61 19.91
N PRO A 295 -1.58 17.70 19.18
CA PRO A 295 -0.57 18.29 18.31
C PRO A 295 0.71 18.55 19.12
N ARG A 296 1.84 18.09 18.57
CA ARG A 296 3.15 18.26 19.20
C ARG A 296 3.91 19.36 18.47
N PRO A 297 4.22 20.50 19.12
CA PRO A 297 4.92 21.62 18.48
C PRO A 297 6.25 21.22 17.83
N GLU A 298 6.93 20.23 18.40
CA GLU A 298 8.17 19.69 17.86
C GLU A 298 8.01 19.03 16.48
N PHE A 299 6.84 18.46 16.16
CA PHE A 299 6.58 17.85 14.86
C PHE A 299 6.46 18.92 13.76
N GLU A 300 5.68 19.96 14.04
CA GLU A 300 5.55 21.11 13.14
C GLU A 300 6.89 21.84 12.97
N GLU A 301 7.65 21.99 14.06
CA GLU A 301 8.98 22.59 14.01
C GLU A 301 9.96 21.77 13.17
N PHE A 302 9.95 20.45 13.34
CA PHE A 302 10.75 19.53 12.53
C PHE A 302 10.40 19.70 11.04
N ARG A 303 9.12 19.59 10.68
CA ARG A 303 8.66 19.73 9.30
C ARG A 303 9.03 21.09 8.69
N ARG A 304 8.91 22.18 9.46
CA ARG A 304 9.24 23.55 9.00
C ARG A 304 10.72 23.77 8.71
N ARG A 305 11.60 22.99 9.34
CA ARG A 305 13.06 23.06 9.14
C ARG A 305 13.53 22.23 7.95
N LEU A 306 12.70 21.33 7.41
CA LEU A 306 13.02 20.53 6.23
C LEU A 306 12.86 21.36 4.97
N ASP A 307 13.80 21.22 4.05
CA ASP A 307 13.73 21.84 2.73
C ASP A 307 12.73 21.10 1.83
N GLY A 308 11.93 21.88 1.10
CA GLY A 308 11.05 21.36 0.06
C GLY A 308 9.72 20.75 0.55
N PRO A 309 8.95 20.16 -0.39
CA PRO A 309 7.71 19.47 -0.09
C PRO A 309 7.97 18.13 0.60
N SER A 310 7.01 17.69 1.42
CA SER A 310 6.99 16.39 2.08
C SER A 310 5.54 15.93 2.22
N PRO A 311 4.92 15.42 1.13
CA PRO A 311 3.54 14.97 1.15
C PRO A 311 3.23 13.99 2.29
N ALA A 312 4.16 13.10 2.64
CA ALA A 312 3.99 12.14 3.72
C ALA A 312 3.87 12.84 5.08
N LEU A 313 4.79 13.75 5.42
CA LEU A 313 4.76 14.44 6.71
C LEU A 313 3.62 15.46 6.78
N ASP A 314 3.31 16.13 5.67
CA ASP A 314 2.18 17.06 5.61
C ASP A 314 0.85 16.32 5.87
N LEU A 315 0.67 15.12 5.29
CA LEU A 315 -0.50 14.27 5.56
C LEU A 315 -0.50 13.72 6.99
N ALA A 316 0.65 13.28 7.52
CA ALA A 316 0.74 12.80 8.89
C ALA A 316 0.39 13.89 9.92
N LEU A 317 0.85 15.12 9.70
CA LEU A 317 0.51 16.28 10.54
C LEU A 317 -0.98 16.64 10.48
N ALA A 318 -1.60 16.57 9.29
CA ALA A 318 -3.03 16.79 9.14
C ALA A 318 -3.85 15.71 9.87
N LEU A 319 -3.42 14.44 9.77
CA LEU A 319 -4.06 13.31 10.45
C LEU A 319 -3.94 13.36 11.97
N THR A 320 -2.75 13.70 12.48
CA THR A 320 -2.53 13.88 13.94
C THR A 320 -3.37 15.02 14.49
N SER A 321 -3.47 16.13 13.76
CA SER A 321 -4.24 17.32 14.17
C SER A 321 -5.75 17.17 14.01
N GLY A 322 -6.21 16.11 13.33
CA GLY A 322 -7.62 15.89 13.02
C GLY A 322 -8.20 16.87 12.00
N ASP A 323 -7.36 17.51 11.19
CA ASP A 323 -7.80 18.43 10.13
C ASP A 323 -8.30 17.65 8.91
N GLY A 324 -9.56 17.24 8.98
CA GLY A 324 -10.19 16.46 7.91
C GLY A 324 -10.28 17.18 6.57
N GLY A 325 -10.22 18.53 6.55
CA GLY A 325 -10.18 19.31 5.32
C GLY A 325 -8.81 19.19 4.65
N ALA A 326 -7.75 19.45 5.41
CA ALA A 326 -6.38 19.30 4.94
C ALA A 326 -6.07 17.87 4.50
N VAL A 327 -6.51 16.86 5.26
CA VAL A 327 -6.34 15.43 4.88
C VAL A 327 -6.94 15.17 3.51
N ARG A 328 -8.20 15.57 3.27
CA ARG A 328 -8.86 15.38 1.98
C ARG A 328 -8.11 16.07 0.85
N ASP A 329 -7.74 17.34 1.05
CA ASP A 329 -7.12 18.14 0.01
C ASP A 329 -5.70 17.62 -0.33
N LEU A 330 -4.93 17.18 0.67
CA LEU A 330 -3.62 16.54 0.48
C LEU A 330 -3.73 15.19 -0.22
N THR A 331 -4.71 14.35 0.15
CA THR A 331 -4.94 13.06 -0.52
C THR A 331 -5.36 13.25 -1.98
N LEU A 332 -6.25 14.20 -2.27
CA LEU A 332 -6.65 14.50 -3.65
C LEU A 332 -5.49 15.08 -4.48
N ALA A 333 -4.66 15.92 -3.87
CA ALA A 333 -3.44 16.40 -4.51
C ALA A 333 -2.45 15.26 -4.78
N ALA A 334 -2.28 14.31 -3.85
CA ALA A 334 -1.46 13.12 -4.07
C ALA A 334 -1.99 12.25 -5.22
N ALA A 335 -3.30 12.03 -5.29
CA ALA A 335 -3.94 11.27 -6.35
C ALA A 335 -3.78 11.88 -7.76
N SER A 336 -3.42 13.18 -7.88
CA SER A 336 -3.19 13.79 -9.19
C SER A 336 -1.80 13.51 -9.77
N TRP A 337 -0.87 12.98 -8.97
CA TRP A 337 0.48 12.62 -9.42
C TRP A 337 0.94 11.23 -8.99
N ASP A 338 0.18 10.51 -8.18
CA ASP A 338 0.45 9.13 -7.76
C ASP A 338 -0.74 8.22 -8.10
N GLU A 339 -0.52 7.33 -9.05
CA GLU A 339 -1.52 6.38 -9.54
C GLU A 339 -1.98 5.38 -8.48
N GLU A 340 -1.12 5.00 -7.53
CA GLU A 340 -1.46 4.06 -6.45
C GLU A 340 -2.37 4.76 -5.43
N VAL A 341 -2.09 6.03 -5.11
CA VAL A 341 -2.99 6.84 -4.27
C VAL A 341 -4.36 6.99 -4.93
N SER A 342 -4.40 7.21 -6.25
CA SER A 342 -5.67 7.25 -6.98
C SER A 342 -6.43 5.92 -6.92
N ALA A 343 -5.75 4.77 -6.96
CA ALA A 343 -6.38 3.47 -6.83
C ALA A 343 -6.93 3.24 -5.40
N MET A 344 -6.14 3.56 -4.36
CA MET A 344 -6.58 3.45 -2.96
C MET A 344 -7.82 4.30 -2.63
N LEU A 345 -8.05 5.40 -3.37
CA LEU A 345 -9.25 6.21 -3.21
C LEU A 345 -10.54 5.49 -3.62
N GLU A 346 -10.45 4.53 -4.55
CA GLU A 346 -11.58 3.77 -5.08
C GLU A 346 -11.85 2.49 -4.28
N GLU A 347 -10.84 1.97 -3.58
CA GLU A 347 -10.98 0.79 -2.73
C GLU A 347 -12.07 0.98 -1.66
N PRO A 348 -12.85 -0.07 -1.33
CA PRO A 348 -13.98 -0.03 -0.39
C PRO A 348 -13.53 0.02 1.09
N PHE A 349 -12.39 0.66 1.36
CA PHE A 349 -11.88 0.90 2.69
C PHE A 349 -12.78 1.86 3.48
N THR A 350 -12.78 1.68 4.81
CA THR A 350 -13.23 2.75 5.69
C THR A 350 -12.39 4.01 5.43
N ARG A 351 -12.97 5.17 5.72
CA ARG A 351 -12.26 6.45 5.54
C ARG A 351 -10.89 6.44 6.25
N ARG A 352 -10.83 5.91 7.47
CA ARG A 352 -9.61 5.89 8.28
C ARG A 352 -8.56 4.95 7.72
N THR A 353 -8.96 3.74 7.33
CA THR A 353 -8.07 2.76 6.69
C THR A 353 -7.45 3.33 5.42
N ARG A 354 -8.28 3.98 4.58
CA ARG A 354 -7.81 4.65 3.37
C ARG A 354 -6.77 5.74 3.65
N GLU A 355 -7.09 6.64 4.57
CA GLU A 355 -6.19 7.76 4.93
C GLU A 355 -4.84 7.27 5.45
N LEU A 356 -4.82 6.23 6.28
CA LEU A 356 -3.58 5.66 6.83
C LEU A 356 -2.79 4.83 5.82
N LYS A 357 -3.45 4.06 4.94
CA LYS A 357 -2.77 3.35 3.85
C LYS A 357 -2.12 4.31 2.86
N ILE A 358 -2.80 5.41 2.52
CA ILE A 358 -2.25 6.47 1.67
C ILE A 358 -1.05 7.15 2.36
N LEU A 359 -1.17 7.48 3.65
CA LEU A 359 -0.04 8.00 4.42
C LEU A 359 1.15 7.05 4.38
N PHE A 360 0.92 5.76 4.64
CA PHE A 360 1.98 4.76 4.69
C PHE A 360 2.66 4.59 3.33
N HIS A 361 1.90 4.55 2.23
CA HIS A 361 2.43 4.51 0.86
C HIS A 361 3.32 5.72 0.54
N LEU A 362 2.84 6.93 0.84
CA LEU A 362 3.61 8.15 0.65
C LEU A 362 4.88 8.15 1.52
N ALA A 363 4.77 7.71 2.78
CA ALA A 363 5.90 7.60 3.69
C ALA A 363 6.94 6.58 3.22
N LEU A 364 6.54 5.43 2.68
CA LEU A 364 7.46 4.46 2.10
C LEU A 364 8.20 5.04 0.89
N THR A 365 7.47 5.72 0.00
CA THR A 365 8.06 6.32 -1.21
C THR A 365 9.05 7.46 -0.87
N GLU A 366 8.76 8.22 0.17
CA GLU A 366 9.47 9.45 0.51
C GLU A 366 10.57 9.28 1.57
N LEU A 367 10.31 8.43 2.58
CA LEU A 367 11.08 8.36 3.84
C LEU A 367 11.78 7.02 4.04
N ALA A 368 11.42 5.96 3.31
CA ALA A 368 12.10 4.68 3.45
C ALA A 368 13.55 4.79 2.93
N PRO A 369 14.50 4.05 3.53
CA PRO A 369 15.86 3.99 3.02
C PRO A 369 15.90 3.52 1.56
N SER A 370 16.47 4.33 0.68
CA SER A 370 16.78 3.95 -0.70
C SER A 370 18.30 3.90 -0.90
N ASP A 371 18.77 2.93 -1.68
CA ASP A 371 20.20 2.79 -2.04
C ASP A 371 20.71 3.91 -2.97
#